data_AF-A0AAR5QG57-F1
#
_entry.id   AF-A0AAR5QG57-F1
#
_cell.length_a   1.000
_cell.length_b   1.000
_cell.length_c   1.000
_cell.angle_alpha   90.00
_cell.angle_beta   90.00
_cell.angle_gamma   90.00
#
_symmetry.space_group_name_H-M   'P 1'
#
loop_
_entity.id
_entity.type
_entity.pdbx_description
1 polymer ?
#
loop_
_entity_poly.entity_id
_entity_poly.type
_entity_poly.pdbx_seq_one_letter_code
_entity_poly.pdbx_strand_id
1 'polypeptide(L)'
;NLQSFRRAGSLKDLIYQSFWQDDYEKKYVCRGEGLPLRTVQCLGRQIIEALLFLRNKQFPPIYHLHSGNVIIQNGVARLAGLENPFLGLLPKGPAAPETLAFGYLLFEMTAGYELPGPPSPAHLQLELERTPKVADILGLIFQSTRTPTLEELIRCELFRGVELRELRGASIVQVPSPPEVMQLLDVVRTPSLPTPLLRR
;
A
#
# COMPACT_ATOMS: atom_id res chain seq x y z
N ASN A 1 25.46 15.80 -5.11
CA ASN A 1 25.46 14.48 -4.46
C ASN A 1 24.53 13.56 -5.26
N LEU A 2 25.06 12.81 -6.23
CA LEU A 2 24.27 12.13 -7.27
C LEU A 2 23.48 10.89 -6.79
N GLN A 3 23.54 10.51 -5.52
CA GLN A 3 22.78 9.36 -5.01
C GLN A 3 21.27 9.62 -4.91
N SER A 4 20.85 10.88 -4.75
CA SER A 4 19.42 11.26 -4.65
C SER A 4 18.67 11.20 -5.98
N PHE A 5 19.38 11.24 -7.12
CA PHE A 5 18.77 11.10 -8.45
C PHE A 5 18.67 9.63 -8.91
N ARG A 6 19.31 8.69 -8.21
CA ARG A 6 19.53 7.29 -8.65
C ARG A 6 18.44 6.28 -8.26
N ARG A 7 17.31 6.70 -7.67
CA ARG A 7 16.26 5.78 -7.16
C ARG A 7 14.83 6.29 -7.38
N ALA A 8 14.52 6.82 -8.57
CA ALA A 8 13.12 7.03 -8.95
C ALA A 8 12.53 5.65 -9.31
N GLY A 9 11.49 5.22 -8.60
CA GLY A 9 10.91 3.89 -8.79
C GLY A 9 9.77 3.63 -7.83
N SER A 10 9.23 2.44 -7.92
CA SER A 10 8.22 1.94 -7.01
C SER A 10 8.80 1.58 -5.64
N LEU A 11 7.95 1.40 -4.65
CA LEU A 11 8.30 0.83 -3.35
C LEU A 11 8.87 -0.58 -3.52
N LYS A 12 8.43 -1.32 -4.54
CA LYS A 12 8.99 -2.64 -4.86
C LYS A 12 10.46 -2.54 -5.26
N ASP A 13 10.81 -1.55 -6.09
CA ASP A 13 12.21 -1.28 -6.45
C ASP A 13 13.05 -0.98 -5.20
N LEU A 14 12.48 -0.21 -4.26
CA LEU A 14 13.16 0.14 -3.01
C LEU A 14 13.41 -1.08 -2.11
N ILE A 15 12.42 -1.97 -1.95
CA ILE A 15 12.50 -3.16 -1.08
C ILE A 15 13.54 -4.15 -1.61
N TYR A 16 13.52 -4.39 -2.92
CA TYR A 16 14.38 -5.39 -3.55
C TYR A 16 15.71 -4.83 -4.05
N GLN A 17 15.95 -3.53 -3.83
CA GLN A 17 17.16 -2.83 -4.25
C GLN A 17 17.45 -2.93 -5.76
N SER A 18 16.40 -3.07 -6.55
CA SER A 18 16.49 -3.23 -8.01
C SER A 18 16.46 -1.87 -8.71
N PHE A 19 17.07 -1.77 -9.88
CA PHE A 19 16.91 -0.58 -10.72
C PHE A 19 15.62 -0.68 -11.54
N TRP A 20 14.92 0.44 -11.69
CA TRP A 20 13.73 0.51 -12.53
C TRP A 20 13.99 0.07 -13.99
N GLN A 21 15.24 0.20 -14.46
CA GLN A 21 15.71 -0.19 -15.79
C GLN A 21 16.02 -1.69 -15.95
N ASP A 22 16.10 -2.45 -14.86
CA ASP A 22 16.45 -3.87 -14.92
C ASP A 22 15.32 -4.70 -15.55
N ASP A 23 15.69 -5.77 -16.26
CA ASP A 23 14.74 -6.74 -16.82
C ASP A 23 13.81 -7.27 -15.73
N TYR A 24 12.50 -7.16 -15.95
CA TYR A 24 11.47 -7.60 -15.00
C TYR A 24 11.65 -9.06 -14.57
N GLU A 25 12.03 -9.94 -15.50
CA GLU A 25 12.27 -11.38 -15.26
C GLU A 25 13.43 -11.68 -14.29
N LYS A 26 14.35 -10.73 -14.12
CA LYS A 26 15.47 -10.84 -13.17
C LYS A 26 15.18 -10.13 -11.86
N LYS A 27 14.08 -9.39 -11.81
CA LYS A 27 13.72 -8.49 -10.73
C LYS A 27 12.83 -9.23 -9.74
N TYR A 28 13.07 -8.99 -8.44
CA TYR A 28 12.23 -9.52 -7.37
C TYR A 28 12.27 -11.04 -7.20
N VAL A 29 13.25 -11.71 -7.82
CA VAL A 29 13.44 -13.17 -7.75
C VAL A 29 14.05 -13.59 -6.41
N CYS A 30 14.85 -12.71 -5.80
CA CYS A 30 15.46 -12.93 -4.50
C CYS A 30 14.77 -12.09 -3.42
N ARG A 31 14.75 -12.59 -2.18
CA ARG A 31 14.31 -11.82 -1.01
C ARG A 31 15.14 -10.53 -0.90
N GLY A 32 14.47 -9.40 -0.77
CA GLY A 32 15.10 -8.11 -0.48
C GLY A 32 15.49 -7.97 0.99
N GLU A 33 16.10 -6.84 1.32
CA GLU A 33 16.38 -6.46 2.70
C GLU A 33 15.20 -5.62 3.21
N GLY A 34 14.62 -6.04 4.35
CA GLY A 34 13.58 -5.26 5.03
C GLY A 34 14.02 -3.82 5.25
N LEU A 35 13.10 -2.87 5.06
CA LEU A 35 13.40 -1.45 5.19
C LEU A 35 13.65 -1.07 6.66
N PRO A 36 14.46 -0.02 6.94
CA PRO A 36 14.62 0.48 8.30
C PRO A 36 13.26 0.83 8.92
N LEU A 37 13.05 0.49 10.20
CA LEU A 37 11.76 0.68 10.87
C LEU A 37 11.21 2.11 10.72
N ARG A 38 12.06 3.14 10.81
CA ARG A 38 11.62 4.52 10.63
C ARG A 38 11.07 4.78 9.23
N THR A 39 11.67 4.17 8.20
CA THR A 39 11.17 4.24 6.82
C THR A 39 9.82 3.54 6.71
N VAL A 40 9.68 2.33 7.27
CA VAL A 40 8.40 1.58 7.31
C VAL A 40 7.30 2.43 7.97
N GLN A 41 7.60 3.07 9.10
CA GLN A 41 6.66 3.93 9.80
C GLN A 41 6.23 5.16 8.98
N CYS A 42 7.19 5.85 8.36
CA CYS A 42 6.90 7.04 7.55
C CYS A 42 6.10 6.69 6.30
N LEU A 43 6.55 5.70 5.51
CA LEU A 43 5.89 5.29 4.27
C LEU A 43 4.52 4.66 4.56
N GLY A 44 4.44 3.80 5.58
CA GLY A 44 3.18 3.20 6.00
C GLY A 44 2.15 4.26 6.40
N ARG A 45 2.56 5.29 7.15
CA ARG A 45 1.66 6.39 7.50
C ARG A 45 1.24 7.20 6.27
N GLN A 46 2.16 7.54 5.37
CA GLN A 46 1.85 8.26 4.12
C GLN A 46 0.83 7.49 3.26
N ILE A 47 0.97 6.17 3.15
CA ILE A 47 0.05 5.30 2.42
C ILE A 47 -1.35 5.33 3.07
N ILE A 48 -1.46 5.15 4.39
CA ILE A 48 -2.76 5.19 5.08
C ILE A 48 -3.43 6.57 4.91
N GLU A 49 -2.68 7.67 5.08
CA GLU A 49 -3.22 9.03 4.92
C GLU A 49 -3.71 9.27 3.49
N ALA A 50 -3.01 8.76 2.47
CA ALA A 50 -3.44 8.84 1.07
C ALA A 50 -4.73 8.04 0.81
N LEU A 51 -4.86 6.84 1.37
CA LEU A 51 -6.08 6.03 1.27
C LEU A 51 -7.27 6.72 1.96
N LEU A 52 -7.06 7.26 3.16
CA LEU A 52 -8.07 8.03 3.89
C LEU A 52 -8.50 9.27 3.11
N PHE A 53 -7.56 9.97 2.48
CA PHE A 53 -7.84 11.12 1.62
C PHE A 53 -8.73 10.73 0.42
N LEU A 54 -8.41 9.64 -0.28
CA LEU A 54 -9.19 9.15 -1.42
C LEU A 54 -10.61 8.75 -0.99
N ARG A 55 -10.76 8.06 0.14
CA ARG A 55 -12.07 7.73 0.72
C ARG A 55 -12.88 8.99 1.04
N ASN A 56 -12.26 10.01 1.62
CA ASN A 56 -12.92 11.29 1.91
C ASN A 56 -13.38 12.03 0.65
N LYS A 57 -12.72 11.76 -0.49
CA LYS A 57 -13.10 12.27 -1.82
C LYS A 57 -14.07 11.36 -2.57
N GLN A 58 -14.63 10.36 -1.89
CA GLN A 58 -15.59 9.40 -2.44
C GLN A 58 -15.01 8.59 -3.61
N PHE A 59 -13.69 8.44 -3.63
CA PHE A 59 -12.99 7.58 -4.58
C PHE A 59 -13.40 6.12 -4.35
N PRO A 60 -13.50 5.31 -5.42
CA PRO A 60 -13.79 3.88 -5.32
C PRO A 60 -12.80 3.13 -4.42
N PRO A 61 -13.22 2.02 -3.80
CA PRO A 61 -12.31 1.16 -3.08
C PRO A 61 -11.13 0.71 -3.95
N ILE A 62 -9.90 0.79 -3.41
CA ILE A 62 -8.69 0.47 -4.16
C ILE A 62 -8.31 -1.00 -3.96
N TYR A 63 -8.42 -1.79 -5.02
CA TYR A 63 -8.02 -3.21 -5.05
C TYR A 63 -6.63 -3.44 -5.68
N HIS A 64 -6.02 -2.38 -6.23
CA HIS A 64 -4.73 -2.43 -6.93
C HIS A 64 -3.54 -1.99 -6.05
N LEU A 65 -3.73 -1.91 -4.74
CA LEU A 65 -2.68 -1.48 -3.83
C LEU A 65 -1.65 -2.61 -3.66
N HIS A 66 -0.42 -2.36 -4.13
CA HIS A 66 0.76 -3.22 -3.92
C HIS A 66 2.03 -2.38 -4.08
N SER A 67 3.20 -2.92 -3.75
CA SER A 67 4.47 -2.15 -3.71
C SER A 67 4.86 -1.56 -5.06
N GLY A 68 4.52 -2.26 -6.15
CA GLY A 68 4.67 -1.74 -7.51
C GLY A 68 3.82 -0.50 -7.86
N ASN A 69 2.70 -0.27 -7.15
CA ASN A 69 1.79 0.85 -7.35
C ASN A 69 1.96 1.95 -6.29
N VAL A 70 3.10 1.95 -5.59
CA VAL A 70 3.49 3.03 -4.69
C VAL A 70 4.79 3.60 -5.22
N ILE A 71 4.82 4.85 -5.67
CA ILE A 71 6.03 5.51 -6.17
C ILE A 71 6.74 6.23 -5.04
N ILE A 72 8.05 6.05 -4.95
CA ILE A 72 8.90 6.70 -3.94
C ILE A 72 9.63 7.87 -4.57
N GLN A 73 9.40 9.06 -4.05
CA GLN A 73 10.06 10.28 -4.50
C GLN A 73 10.52 11.11 -3.29
N ASN A 74 11.84 11.29 -3.15
CA ASN A 74 12.44 12.04 -2.04
C ASN A 74 11.97 11.56 -0.64
N GLY A 75 11.75 10.25 -0.48
CA GLY A 75 11.26 9.68 0.79
C GLY A 75 9.75 9.80 1.00
N VAL A 76 9.00 10.23 -0.01
CA VAL A 76 7.53 10.32 0.02
C VAL A 76 6.93 9.20 -0.82
N ALA A 77 6.02 8.42 -0.22
CA ALA A 77 5.16 7.47 -0.90
C ALA A 77 3.99 8.18 -1.59
N ARG A 78 3.77 7.86 -2.86
CA ARG A 78 2.64 8.33 -3.67
C ARG A 78 1.90 7.12 -4.26
N LEU A 79 0.58 7.06 -4.08
CA LEU A 79 -0.22 6.03 -4.73
C LEU A 79 -0.23 6.27 -6.26
N ALA A 80 -0.08 5.19 -7.02
CA ALA A 80 -0.17 5.14 -8.48
C ALA A 80 -1.12 4.01 -8.91
N GLY A 81 -1.40 3.89 -10.21
CA GLY A 81 -2.34 2.88 -10.72
C GLY A 81 -3.79 3.12 -10.30
N LEU A 82 -4.15 4.37 -9.99
CA LEU A 82 -5.52 4.78 -9.64
C LEU A 82 -6.46 4.69 -10.85
N GLU A 83 -5.89 4.72 -12.05
CA GLU A 83 -6.56 4.55 -13.34
C GLU A 83 -6.96 3.09 -13.62
N ASN A 84 -6.34 2.11 -12.95
CA ASN A 84 -6.52 0.68 -13.25
C ASN A 84 -7.98 0.22 -13.24
N PRO A 85 -8.83 0.62 -12.26
CA PRO A 85 -10.25 0.25 -12.27
C PRO A 85 -11.00 0.81 -13.48
N PHE A 86 -10.67 2.04 -13.91
CA PHE A 86 -11.31 2.70 -15.06
C PHE A 86 -10.90 2.07 -16.39
N LEU A 87 -9.69 1.51 -16.45
CA LEU A 87 -9.18 0.77 -17.60
C LEU A 87 -9.65 -0.71 -17.62
N GLY A 88 -10.43 -1.15 -16.63
CA GLY A 88 -10.89 -2.54 -16.52
C GLY A 88 -9.77 -3.55 -16.25
N LEU A 89 -8.63 -3.09 -15.74
CA LEU A 89 -7.51 -3.97 -15.40
C LEU A 89 -7.85 -4.79 -14.15
N LEU A 90 -7.42 -6.04 -14.11
CA LEU A 90 -7.60 -6.90 -12.95
C LEU A 90 -6.52 -6.64 -11.89
N PRO A 91 -6.86 -6.64 -10.60
CA PRO A 91 -5.87 -6.52 -9.52
C PRO A 91 -4.93 -7.73 -9.48
N LYS A 92 -3.67 -7.48 -9.10
CA LYS A 92 -2.69 -8.56 -8.87
C LYS A 92 -3.03 -9.29 -7.57
N GLY A 93 -2.83 -10.61 -7.56
CA GLY A 93 -3.01 -11.43 -6.37
C GLY A 93 -1.99 -11.10 -5.28
N PRO A 94 -2.37 -11.14 -3.98
CA PRO A 94 -3.74 -11.29 -3.48
C PRO A 94 -4.55 -10.00 -3.64
N ALA A 95 -5.59 -10.04 -4.48
CA ALA A 95 -6.50 -8.91 -4.64
C ALA A 95 -7.34 -8.76 -3.36
N ALA A 96 -7.14 -7.66 -2.64
CA ALA A 96 -7.74 -7.48 -1.32
C ALA A 96 -8.23 -6.04 -1.11
N PRO A 97 -9.25 -5.85 -0.26
CA PRO A 97 -9.62 -4.52 0.25
C PRO A 97 -8.43 -3.78 0.87
N GLU A 98 -8.52 -2.45 0.87
CA GLU A 98 -7.44 -1.52 1.24
C GLU A 98 -6.67 -1.90 2.51
N THR A 99 -7.38 -2.27 3.60
CA THR A 99 -6.73 -2.65 4.86
C THR A 99 -5.89 -3.92 4.71
N LEU A 100 -6.40 -4.94 4.02
CA LEU A 100 -5.69 -6.19 3.83
C LEU A 100 -4.49 -5.99 2.88
N ALA A 101 -4.69 -5.25 1.79
CA ALA A 101 -3.62 -4.87 0.87
C ALA A 101 -2.52 -4.07 1.58
N PHE A 102 -2.90 -3.17 2.50
CA PHE A 102 -1.94 -2.47 3.37
C PHE A 102 -1.17 -3.43 4.28
N GLY A 103 -1.82 -4.46 4.83
CA GLY A 103 -1.14 -5.50 5.61
C GLY A 103 -0.07 -6.24 4.81
N TYR A 104 -0.37 -6.62 3.56
CA TYR A 104 0.60 -7.25 2.67
C TYR A 104 1.80 -6.34 2.39
N LEU A 105 1.54 -5.07 2.09
CA LEU A 105 2.56 -4.04 1.89
C LEU A 105 3.42 -3.82 3.14
N LEU A 106 2.80 -3.74 4.31
CA LEU A 106 3.48 -3.50 5.57
C LEU A 106 4.43 -4.66 5.91
N PHE A 107 3.98 -5.89 5.66
CA PHE A 107 4.85 -7.06 5.77
C PHE A 107 6.00 -6.99 4.76
N GLU A 108 5.72 -6.77 3.47
CA GLU A 108 6.74 -6.73 2.41
C GLU A 108 7.82 -5.68 2.69
N MET A 109 7.41 -4.47 3.10
CA MET A 109 8.33 -3.40 3.53
C MET A 109 9.23 -3.82 4.68
N THR A 110 8.76 -4.70 5.58
CA THR A 110 9.47 -5.04 6.82
C THR A 110 10.31 -6.30 6.67
N ALA A 111 9.81 -7.30 5.95
CA ALA A 111 10.44 -8.62 5.81
C ALA A 111 11.25 -8.76 4.52
N GLY A 112 11.03 -7.90 3.52
CA GLY A 112 11.74 -7.92 2.24
C GLY A 112 11.17 -8.90 1.21
N TYR A 113 9.96 -9.43 1.42
CA TYR A 113 9.32 -10.34 0.47
C TYR A 113 7.79 -10.31 0.56
N GLU A 114 7.13 -10.70 -0.53
CA GLU A 114 5.68 -10.78 -0.62
C GLU A 114 5.12 -12.02 0.08
N LEU A 115 4.05 -11.86 0.85
CA LEU A 115 3.31 -13.01 1.36
C LEU A 115 2.45 -13.63 0.26
N PRO A 116 2.40 -14.97 0.16
CA PRO A 116 1.49 -15.65 -0.77
C PRO A 116 0.03 -15.62 -0.30
N GLY A 117 -0.21 -15.30 0.97
CA GLY A 117 -1.53 -15.24 1.61
C GLY A 117 -1.42 -14.80 3.07
N PRO A 118 -2.53 -14.80 3.83
CA PRO A 118 -2.52 -14.36 5.22
C PRO A 118 -1.51 -15.17 6.08
N PRO A 119 -0.63 -14.51 6.86
CA PRO A 119 0.42 -15.19 7.63
C PRO A 119 -0.12 -15.74 8.94
N SER A 120 0.47 -16.84 9.42
CA SER A 120 0.16 -17.39 10.74
C SER A 120 0.77 -16.55 11.87
N PRO A 121 0.27 -16.65 13.12
CA PRO A 121 0.89 -15.97 14.26
C PRO A 121 2.37 -16.32 14.46
N ALA A 122 2.71 -17.60 14.33
CA ALA A 122 4.09 -18.08 14.46
C ALA A 122 5.00 -17.51 13.36
N HIS A 123 4.48 -17.37 12.13
CA HIS A 123 5.21 -16.76 11.03
C HIS A 123 5.54 -15.29 11.31
N LEU A 124 4.55 -14.50 11.76
CA LEU A 124 4.78 -13.11 12.14
C LEU A 124 5.78 -12.96 13.27
N GLN A 125 5.68 -13.81 14.30
CA GLN A 125 6.61 -13.78 15.44
C GLN A 125 8.06 -14.03 15.01
N LEU A 126 8.28 -14.98 14.10
CA LEU A 126 9.62 -15.33 13.63
C LEU A 126 10.21 -14.24 12.72
N GLU A 127 9.46 -13.78 11.72
CA GLU A 127 9.98 -12.84 10.72
C GLU A 127 10.12 -11.41 11.26
N LEU A 128 9.31 -11.04 12.26
CA LEU A 128 9.19 -9.67 12.75
C LEU A 128 9.61 -9.54 14.22
N GLU A 129 10.43 -10.47 14.72
CA GLU A 129 10.96 -10.47 16.10
C GLU A 129 11.58 -9.11 16.47
N ARG A 130 12.29 -8.49 15.53
CA ARG A 130 12.96 -7.18 15.73
C ARG A 130 12.03 -5.98 15.56
N THR A 131 10.79 -6.20 15.11
CA THR A 131 9.80 -5.15 14.84
C THR A 131 8.43 -5.56 15.40
N PRO A 132 8.29 -5.79 16.72
CA PRO A 132 7.07 -6.35 17.31
C PRO A 132 5.84 -5.47 17.06
N LYS A 133 5.99 -4.14 17.02
CA LYS A 133 4.90 -3.22 16.69
C LYS A 133 4.30 -3.42 15.29
N VAL A 134 5.12 -3.91 14.35
CA VAL A 134 4.64 -4.29 13.00
C VAL A 134 3.88 -5.60 13.08
N ALA A 135 4.42 -6.59 13.81
CA ALA A 135 3.76 -7.86 14.04
C ALA A 135 2.38 -7.68 14.69
N ASP A 136 2.25 -6.79 15.68
CA ASP A 136 0.98 -6.49 16.35
C ASP A 136 -0.08 -5.99 15.35
N ILE A 137 0.27 -5.03 14.50
CA ILE A 137 -0.64 -4.50 13.47
C ILE A 137 -1.03 -5.57 12.46
N LEU A 138 -0.07 -6.39 12.02
CA LEU A 138 -0.36 -7.47 11.09
C LEU A 138 -1.24 -8.56 11.73
N GLY A 139 -1.07 -8.82 13.02
CA GLY A 139 -1.97 -9.66 13.81
C GLY A 139 -3.39 -9.08 13.83
N LEU A 140 -3.53 -7.77 14.08
CA LEU A 140 -4.83 -7.09 14.01
C LEU A 140 -5.48 -7.24 12.63
N ILE A 141 -4.71 -7.11 11.55
CA ILE A 141 -5.21 -7.16 10.17
C ILE A 141 -5.64 -8.58 9.76
N PHE A 142 -4.81 -9.59 10.02
CA PHE A 142 -4.97 -10.92 9.46
C PHE A 142 -5.57 -11.97 10.41
N GLN A 143 -5.55 -11.73 11.72
CA GLN A 143 -5.93 -12.73 12.72
C GLN A 143 -7.16 -12.33 13.54
N SER A 144 -7.60 -11.08 13.43
CA SER A 144 -8.84 -10.62 14.07
C SER A 144 -10.08 -11.15 13.35
N THR A 145 -11.16 -11.36 14.10
CA THR A 145 -12.48 -11.72 13.56
C THR A 145 -13.08 -10.62 12.67
N ARG A 146 -12.70 -9.36 12.94
CA ARG A 146 -13.05 -8.19 12.12
C ARG A 146 -11.78 -7.52 11.62
N THR A 147 -11.73 -7.22 10.33
CA THR A 147 -10.68 -6.38 9.75
C THR A 147 -10.77 -4.96 10.31
N PRO A 148 -9.67 -4.39 10.85
CA PRO A 148 -9.67 -3.02 11.35
C PRO A 148 -9.86 -2.00 10.22
N THR A 149 -10.35 -0.80 10.56
CA THR A 149 -10.39 0.31 9.60
C THR A 149 -9.04 1.00 9.50
N LEU A 150 -8.81 1.74 8.42
CA LEU A 150 -7.60 2.55 8.24
C LEU A 150 -7.43 3.59 9.35
N GLU A 151 -8.54 4.16 9.84
CA GLU A 151 -8.59 5.09 10.96
C GLU A 151 -8.18 4.40 12.28
N GLU A 152 -8.50 3.12 12.46
CA GLU A 152 -8.03 2.34 13.62
C GLU A 152 -6.52 2.08 13.51
N LEU A 153 -6.06 1.67 12.31
CA LEU A 153 -4.64 1.37 12.07
C LEU A 153 -3.72 2.57 12.29
N ILE A 154 -4.10 3.76 11.82
CA ILE A 154 -3.25 4.95 11.95
C ILE A 154 -3.03 5.38 13.40
N ARG A 155 -3.90 4.95 14.32
CA ARG A 155 -3.81 5.24 15.76
C ARG A 155 -2.95 4.24 16.53
N CYS A 156 -2.49 3.17 15.88
CA CYS A 156 -1.63 2.17 16.52
C CYS A 156 -0.25 2.73 16.88
N GLU A 157 0.38 2.12 17.89
CA GLU A 157 1.69 2.50 18.45
C GLU A 157 2.85 2.46 17.44
N LEU A 158 2.67 1.81 16.28
CA LEU A 158 3.65 1.86 15.18
C LEU A 158 3.79 3.28 14.62
N PHE A 159 2.70 4.03 14.51
CA PHE A 159 2.68 5.35 13.86
C PHE A 159 2.75 6.52 14.84
N ARG A 160 2.77 6.23 16.15
CA ARG A 160 2.88 7.24 17.19
C ARG A 160 4.15 8.07 17.01
N GLY A 161 4.01 9.39 16.99
CA GLY A 161 5.14 10.33 16.87
C GLY A 161 5.72 10.47 15.45
N VAL A 162 5.16 9.81 14.43
CA VAL A 162 5.54 10.04 13.04
C VAL A 162 4.95 11.37 12.58
N GLU A 163 5.74 12.38 12.29
CA GLU A 163 5.24 13.65 11.75
C GLU A 163 5.45 13.71 10.23
N LEU A 164 4.37 13.88 9.47
CA LEU A 164 4.41 14.06 8.02
C LEU A 164 4.45 15.57 7.71
N ARG A 165 5.66 16.12 7.61
CA ARG A 165 5.86 17.56 7.35
C ARG A 165 5.33 17.97 5.98
N GLU A 166 5.36 17.05 5.03
CA GLU A 166 4.91 17.21 3.65
C GLU A 166 3.40 17.41 3.54
N LEU A 167 2.64 17.01 4.58
CA LEU A 167 1.20 17.28 4.67
C LEU A 167 0.89 18.61 5.37
N ARG A 168 1.88 19.27 5.99
CA ARG A 168 1.67 20.58 6.63
C ARG A 168 1.43 21.63 5.54
N GLY A 169 0.27 22.28 5.57
CA GLY A 169 -0.10 23.29 4.58
C GLY A 169 -0.67 22.71 3.28
N ALA A 170 -0.89 21.39 3.19
CA ALA A 170 -1.84 20.86 2.23
C ALA A 170 -3.24 21.35 2.66
N SER A 171 -3.58 22.58 2.31
CA SER A 171 -4.98 23.00 2.24
C SER A 171 -5.61 22.04 1.26
N ILE A 172 -6.26 21.00 1.79
CA ILE A 172 -7.28 20.25 1.08
C ILE A 172 -8.32 21.33 0.78
N VAL A 173 -8.17 22.01 -0.35
CA VAL A 173 -9.25 22.85 -0.83
C VAL A 173 -10.42 21.88 -0.91
N GLN A 174 -11.42 22.12 -0.07
CA GLN A 174 -12.67 21.37 -0.06
C GLN A 174 -13.47 21.77 -1.30
N VAL A 175 -12.83 21.75 -2.48
CA VAL A 175 -13.53 21.83 -3.74
C VAL A 175 -14.38 20.56 -3.79
N PRO A 176 -15.72 20.71 -3.86
CA PRO A 176 -16.59 19.60 -4.16
C PRO A 176 -16.15 19.01 -5.50
N SER A 177 -16.07 17.68 -5.59
CA SER A 177 -15.84 17.03 -6.88
C SER A 177 -17.00 17.38 -7.83
N PRO A 178 -16.72 17.81 -9.08
CA PRO A 178 -17.79 18.07 -10.05
C PRO A 178 -18.70 16.86 -10.24
N PRO A 179 -20.01 17.04 -10.54
CA PRO A 179 -20.95 15.95 -10.74
C PRO A 179 -20.49 14.91 -11.77
N GLU A 180 -19.82 15.34 -12.83
CA GLU A 180 -19.28 14.49 -13.89
C GLU A 180 -18.18 13.56 -13.35
N VAL A 181 -17.34 14.07 -12.44
CA VAL A 181 -16.33 13.25 -11.75
C VAL A 181 -17.02 12.23 -10.85
N MET A 182 -18.06 12.65 -10.12
CA MET A 182 -18.82 11.76 -9.24
C MET A 182 -19.48 10.60 -10.02
N GLN A 183 -20.05 10.89 -11.19
CA GLN A 183 -20.62 9.85 -12.07
C GLN A 183 -19.55 8.86 -12.53
N LEU A 184 -18.35 9.33 -12.89
CA LEU A 184 -17.24 8.44 -13.25
C LEU A 184 -16.82 7.55 -12.08
N LEU A 185 -16.76 8.10 -10.85
CA LEU A 185 -16.43 7.32 -9.66
C LEU A 185 -17.51 6.28 -9.33
N ASP A 186 -18.79 6.56 -9.61
CA ASP A 186 -19.88 5.62 -9.40
C ASP A 186 -19.76 4.38 -10.32
N VAL A 187 -19.34 4.55 -11.58
CA VAL A 187 -19.19 3.46 -12.57
C VAL A 187 -18.23 2.37 -12.07
N VAL A 188 -17.16 2.76 -11.39
CA VAL A 188 -16.11 1.84 -10.91
C VAL A 188 -16.25 1.50 -9.42
N ARG A 189 -17.29 1.99 -8.73
CA ARG A 189 -17.53 1.72 -7.31
C ARG A 189 -17.92 0.27 -7.04
N THR A 190 -18.62 -0.35 -7.98
CA THR A 190 -18.85 -1.80 -8.00
C THR A 190 -17.95 -2.42 -9.06
N PRO A 191 -16.97 -3.27 -8.68
CA PRO A 191 -16.30 -4.08 -9.69
C PRO A 191 -17.37 -4.98 -10.30
N SER A 192 -17.84 -4.67 -11.51
CA SER A 192 -18.42 -5.69 -12.36
C SER A 192 -17.30 -6.70 -12.57
N LEU A 193 -17.31 -7.79 -11.80
CA LEU A 193 -16.46 -8.94 -12.07
C LEU A 193 -16.63 -9.24 -13.56
N PRO A 194 -15.57 -9.18 -14.38
CA PRO A 194 -15.69 -9.56 -15.77
C PRO A 194 -16.25 -10.99 -15.80
N THR A 195 -17.32 -11.17 -16.58
CA THR A 195 -18.05 -12.42 -16.73
C THR A 195 -17.23 -13.66 -17.17
N PRO A 196 -15.96 -13.60 -17.69
CA PRO A 196 -15.28 -14.83 -18.09
C PRO A 196 -14.92 -15.81 -16.96
N LEU A 197 -15.04 -15.44 -15.68
CA LEU A 197 -14.71 -16.34 -14.56
C LEU A 197 -15.92 -17.04 -13.91
N LEU A 198 -17.13 -16.90 -14.47
CA LEU A 198 -18.29 -17.73 -14.10
C LEU A 198 -18.35 -19.07 -14.87
N ARG A 199 -17.33 -19.39 -15.67
CA ARG A 199 -17.17 -20.71 -16.29
C ARG A 199 -15.71 -21.17 -16.23
N ARG A 200 -15.39 -21.97 -15.23
CA ARG A 200 -14.70 -23.27 -15.36
C ARG A 200 -14.76 -24.02 -14.04
#